data_AF-A0A6I9NSM4-F1
#
_entry.id   AF-A0A6I9NSM4-F1
#
_cell.length_a   1.000
_cell.length_b   1.000
_cell.length_c   1.000
_cell.angle_alpha   90.00
_cell.angle_beta   90.00
_cell.angle_gamma   90.00
#
_symmetry.space_group_name_H-M   'P 1'
#
loop_
_entity.id
_entity.type
_entity.pdbx_description
1 polymer ?
#
loop_
_entity_poly.entity_id
_entity_poly.type
_entity_poly.pdbx_seq_one_letter_code
_entity_poly.pdbx_strand_id
1 'polypeptide(L)'
;MSLLFAGYLIRLDKTNTKSVWAIQRSIFTLCLDGAMPQVSDETYRSSAAIQMLHGGGSQWNSGNRWFDKTLQFIIGEDGTCGANYEHAPAEGPPIVALIDHVVEYTRKPDLVRTPMVPLPMPQKLHFNITPEIKKDIEEAKHAMD
;
A
#
# COMPACT_ATOMS: atom_id res chain seq x y z
N MET A 1 2.94 -15.45 -2.25
CA MET A 1 2.04 -15.38 -3.42
C MET A 1 2.31 -14.12 -4.26
N SER A 2 3.58 -13.71 -4.47
CA SER A 2 3.85 -12.31 -4.86
C SER A 2 4.43 -12.16 -6.29
N LEU A 3 5.51 -12.88 -6.66
CA LEU A 3 6.09 -12.77 -8.01
C LEU A 3 5.25 -13.37 -9.16
N LEU A 4 4.41 -14.37 -8.88
CA LEU A 4 3.65 -15.09 -9.93
C LEU A 4 2.44 -14.29 -10.44
N PHE A 5 1.79 -13.51 -9.57
CA PHE A 5 0.55 -12.80 -9.92
C PHE A 5 0.83 -11.54 -10.76
N ALA A 6 1.86 -10.76 -10.41
CA ALA A 6 2.32 -9.65 -11.24
C ALA A 6 2.80 -10.13 -12.62
N GLY A 7 3.51 -11.27 -12.66
CA GLY A 7 3.94 -11.91 -13.91
C GLY A 7 2.78 -12.37 -14.80
N TYR A 8 1.64 -12.77 -14.22
CA TYR A 8 0.43 -13.14 -14.95
C TYR A 8 -0.30 -11.92 -15.53
N LEU A 9 -0.50 -10.86 -14.72
CA LEU A 9 -1.16 -9.61 -15.16
C LEU A 9 -0.42 -8.94 -16.33
N ILE A 10 0.91 -9.01 -16.37
CA ILE A 10 1.74 -8.44 -17.43
C ILE A 10 1.56 -9.16 -18.78
N ARG A 11 1.23 -10.46 -18.79
CA ARG A 11 1.18 -11.25 -20.04
C ARG A 11 -0.06 -10.99 -20.87
N LEU A 12 -1.12 -10.44 -20.28
CA LEU A 12 -2.45 -10.43 -20.88
C LEU A 12 -2.84 -9.10 -21.53
N ASP A 13 -2.31 -7.96 -21.06
CA ASP A 13 -2.76 -6.64 -21.52
C ASP A 13 -1.67 -5.55 -21.40
N LYS A 14 -1.59 -4.68 -22.42
CA LYS A 14 -0.59 -3.59 -22.48
C LYS A 14 -0.83 -2.49 -21.44
N THR A 15 -2.10 -2.21 -21.11
CA THR A 15 -2.48 -1.23 -20.08
C THR A 15 -2.11 -1.76 -18.70
N ASN A 16 -2.44 -3.02 -18.40
CA ASN A 16 -2.06 -3.69 -17.16
C ASN A 16 -0.55 -3.68 -16.98
N THR A 17 0.19 -4.01 -18.04
CA THR A 17 1.66 -3.97 -18.05
C THR A 17 2.17 -2.59 -17.64
N LYS A 18 1.70 -1.52 -18.30
CA LYS A 18 2.12 -0.14 -17.98
C LYS A 18 1.82 0.23 -16.52
N SER A 19 0.64 -0.15 -16.01
CA SER A 19 0.25 0.09 -14.62
C SER A 19 1.17 -0.65 -13.64
N VAL A 20 1.42 -1.94 -13.85
CA VAL A 20 2.35 -2.72 -13.00
C VAL A 20 3.75 -2.14 -13.04
N TRP A 21 4.26 -1.75 -14.21
CA TRP A 21 5.56 -1.11 -14.35
C TRP A 21 5.65 0.21 -13.58
N ALA A 22 4.60 1.03 -13.61
CA ALA A 22 4.56 2.27 -12.84
C ALA A 22 4.62 2.02 -11.32
N ILE A 23 3.90 1.00 -10.83
CA ILE A 23 3.93 0.60 -9.41
C ILE A 23 5.31 0.08 -9.02
N GLN A 24 5.90 -0.82 -9.82
CA GLN A 24 7.23 -1.38 -9.55
C GLN A 24 8.31 -0.29 -9.50
N ARG A 25 8.25 0.69 -10.43
CA ARG A 25 9.24 1.76 -10.54
C ARG A 25 8.99 2.98 -9.65
N SER A 26 7.85 3.06 -8.94
CA SER A 26 7.59 4.15 -8.00
C SER A 26 8.66 4.19 -6.89
N ILE A 27 8.84 5.32 -6.21
CA ILE A 27 9.80 5.43 -5.11
C ILE A 27 9.34 4.59 -3.91
N PHE A 28 8.06 4.73 -3.54
CA PHE A 28 7.35 3.96 -2.52
C PHE A 28 5.84 3.98 -2.86
N THR A 29 5.02 3.29 -2.07
CA THR A 29 3.55 3.38 -2.15
C THR A 29 3.01 4.04 -0.88
N LEU A 30 1.98 4.88 -1.03
CA LEU A 30 1.21 5.43 0.07
C LEU A 30 -0.22 4.87 0.00
N CYS A 31 -0.63 4.14 1.03
CA CYS A 31 -1.95 3.56 1.18
C CYS A 31 -2.80 4.48 2.05
N LEU A 32 -3.89 5.01 1.48
CA LEU A 32 -4.90 5.77 2.23
C LEU A 32 -6.02 4.81 2.57
N ASP A 33 -6.05 4.37 3.83
CA ASP A 33 -6.95 3.32 4.31
C ASP A 33 -8.27 3.90 4.81
N GLY A 34 -9.36 3.19 4.50
CA GLY A 34 -10.68 3.49 5.02
C GLY A 34 -10.93 2.89 6.40
N ALA A 35 -12.13 3.12 6.92
CA ALA A 35 -12.59 2.64 8.22
C ALA A 35 -12.33 1.15 8.45
N MET A 36 -11.89 0.81 9.65
CA MET A 36 -11.78 -0.56 10.17
C MET A 36 -12.92 -0.85 11.17
N PRO A 37 -13.21 -2.13 11.49
CA PRO A 37 -14.15 -2.48 12.55
C PRO A 37 -13.83 -1.76 13.85
N GLN A 38 -14.87 -1.24 14.51
CA GLN A 38 -14.72 -0.70 15.85
C GLN A 38 -14.36 -1.81 16.82
N VAL A 39 -13.32 -1.59 17.59
CA VAL A 39 -12.79 -2.54 18.58
C VAL A 39 -12.68 -1.85 19.93
N SER A 40 -12.56 -2.62 21.00
CA SER A 40 -12.32 -2.04 22.33
C SER A 40 -10.93 -1.40 22.40
N ASP A 41 -10.74 -0.45 23.31
CA ASP A 41 -9.42 0.17 23.55
C ASP A 41 -8.33 -0.87 23.86
N GLU A 42 -8.71 -1.97 24.52
CA GLU A 42 -7.80 -3.09 24.84
C GLU A 42 -7.28 -3.81 23.59
N THR A 43 -8.12 -3.91 22.55
CA THR A 43 -7.80 -4.63 21.31
C THR A 43 -7.38 -3.71 20.17
N TYR A 44 -7.45 -2.38 20.36
CA TYR A 44 -7.08 -1.38 19.36
C TYR A 44 -5.68 -1.60 18.78
N ARG A 45 -4.65 -1.81 19.62
CA ARG A 45 -3.28 -2.01 19.15
C ARG A 45 -3.12 -3.26 18.29
N SER A 46 -3.81 -4.34 18.66
CA SER A 46 -3.81 -5.58 17.89
C SER A 46 -4.51 -5.38 16.55
N SER A 47 -5.63 -4.67 16.52
CA SER A 47 -6.35 -4.31 15.29
C SER A 47 -5.49 -3.45 14.36
N ALA A 48 -4.80 -2.44 14.91
CA ALA A 48 -3.87 -1.61 14.15
C ALA A 48 -2.71 -2.45 13.56
N ALA A 49 -2.14 -3.37 14.34
CA ALA A 49 -1.09 -4.27 13.85
C ALA A 49 -1.58 -5.17 12.70
N ILE A 50 -2.79 -5.72 12.81
CA ILE A 50 -3.46 -6.50 11.75
C ILE A 50 -3.63 -5.66 10.48
N GLN A 51 -4.11 -4.43 10.61
CA GLN A 51 -4.26 -3.50 9.49
C GLN A 51 -2.92 -3.20 8.79
N MET A 52 -1.85 -2.99 9.57
CA MET A 52 -0.52 -2.72 9.01
C MET A 52 0.10 -3.98 8.36
N LEU A 53 -0.13 -5.15 8.94
CA LEU A 53 0.48 -6.40 8.49
C LEU A 53 -0.13 -6.88 7.17
N HIS A 54 -1.46 -6.94 7.09
CA HIS A 54 -2.15 -7.50 5.93
C HIS A 54 -3.41 -6.74 5.52
N GLY A 55 -3.81 -5.68 6.23
CA GLY A 55 -4.97 -4.84 5.84
C GLY A 55 -6.32 -5.28 6.39
N GLY A 56 -6.36 -6.32 7.23
CA GLY A 56 -7.58 -6.73 7.94
C GLY A 56 -8.56 -7.63 7.19
N GLY A 57 -8.29 -7.99 5.93
CA GLY A 57 -9.09 -8.91 5.13
C GLY A 57 -9.58 -8.29 3.82
N SER A 58 -10.13 -9.14 2.95
CA SER A 58 -10.54 -8.77 1.59
C SER A 58 -11.66 -7.74 1.53
N GLN A 59 -12.49 -7.67 2.59
CA GLN A 59 -13.57 -6.69 2.74
C GLN A 59 -13.10 -5.34 3.31
N TRP A 60 -11.83 -5.26 3.73
CA TRP A 60 -11.23 -4.09 4.36
C TRP A 60 -10.11 -3.54 3.48
N ASN A 61 -8.92 -3.35 4.04
CA ASN A 61 -7.82 -2.64 3.40
C ASN A 61 -6.78 -3.58 2.75
N SER A 62 -6.97 -4.92 2.75
CA SER A 62 -6.02 -5.86 2.12
C SER A 62 -5.88 -5.64 0.61
N GLY A 63 -6.94 -5.20 -0.06
CA GLY A 63 -6.90 -4.83 -1.48
C GLY A 63 -6.24 -3.48 -1.76
N ASN A 64 -6.03 -2.65 -0.73
CA ASN A 64 -5.39 -1.34 -0.82
C ASN A 64 -3.86 -1.44 -0.63
N ARG A 65 -3.25 -2.50 -1.19
CA ARG A 65 -1.84 -2.86 -1.01
C ARG A 65 -1.25 -3.37 -2.31
N TRP A 66 0.07 -3.27 -2.40
CA TRP A 66 0.88 -3.99 -3.38
C TRP A 66 2.08 -4.63 -2.65
N PHE A 67 1.92 -5.85 -2.15
CA PHE A 67 2.90 -6.51 -1.26
C PHE A 67 4.26 -6.83 -1.90
N ASP A 68 4.38 -6.79 -3.24
CA ASP A 68 5.70 -6.82 -3.91
C ASP A 68 6.47 -5.50 -3.78
N LYS A 69 5.85 -4.43 -3.27
CA LYS A 69 6.51 -3.14 -3.12
C LYS A 69 7.37 -3.16 -1.87
N THR A 70 8.65 -2.83 -2.04
CA THR A 70 9.63 -2.74 -0.95
C THR A 70 9.16 -1.91 0.23
N LEU A 71 8.49 -0.77 -0.01
CA LEU A 71 8.05 0.13 1.05
C LEU A 71 6.66 0.67 0.75
N GLN A 72 5.76 0.47 1.71
CA GLN A 72 4.39 0.98 1.71
C GLN A 72 4.14 1.73 3.02
N PHE A 73 3.88 3.04 2.96
CA PHE A 73 3.37 3.79 4.11
C PHE A 73 1.85 3.70 4.13
N ILE A 74 1.25 3.52 5.30
CA ILE A 74 -0.18 3.32 5.47
C ILE A 74 -0.71 4.38 6.42
N ILE A 75 -1.75 5.10 5.99
CA ILE A 75 -2.44 6.13 6.76
C ILE A 75 -3.93 5.79 6.77
N GLY A 76 -4.43 5.39 7.93
CA GLY A 76 -5.86 5.17 8.19
C GLY A 76 -6.59 6.48 8.45
N GLU A 77 -7.86 6.53 8.06
CA GLU A 77 -8.73 7.68 8.30
C GLU A 77 -8.94 7.99 9.80
N ASP A 78 -8.75 7.00 10.68
CA ASP A 78 -8.85 7.12 12.13
C ASP A 78 -7.55 7.64 12.80
N GLY A 79 -6.54 7.95 11.99
CA GLY A 79 -5.21 8.40 12.45
C GLY A 79 -4.23 7.26 12.71
N THR A 80 -4.64 5.99 12.58
CA THR A 80 -3.70 4.87 12.62
C THR A 80 -2.71 5.01 11.47
N CYS A 81 -1.42 4.90 11.73
CA CYS A 81 -0.41 4.95 10.69
C CYS A 81 0.73 3.97 10.94
N GLY A 82 1.40 3.57 9.87
CA GLY A 82 2.52 2.65 9.93
C GLY A 82 3.15 2.41 8.56
N ALA A 83 3.96 1.38 8.49
CA ALA A 83 4.59 0.95 7.25
C ALA A 83 4.60 -0.57 7.12
N ASN A 84 4.48 -1.05 5.90
CA ASN A 84 4.70 -2.42 5.49
C ASN A 84 5.88 -2.45 4.51
N TYR A 85 6.78 -3.41 4.67
CA TYR A 85 7.96 -3.52 3.81
C TYR A 85 8.18 -4.97 3.36
N GLU A 86 8.68 -5.12 2.15
CA GLU A 86 9.12 -6.42 1.62
C GLU A 86 10.56 -6.67 2.11
N HIS A 87 10.83 -7.88 2.59
CA HIS A 87 12.02 -8.16 3.40
C HIS A 87 13.27 -8.48 2.55
N ALA A 88 13.11 -8.94 1.29
CA ALA A 88 14.24 -9.27 0.44
C ALA A 88 15.26 -8.13 0.18
N PRO A 89 14.88 -6.84 0.08
CA PRO A 89 15.81 -5.76 -0.29
C PRO A 89 16.49 -5.11 0.92
N ALA A 90 15.92 -5.24 2.12
CA ALA A 90 16.39 -4.54 3.31
C ALA A 90 16.03 -5.26 4.61
N GLU A 91 16.94 -5.18 5.57
CA GLU A 91 16.73 -5.62 6.95
C GLU A 91 16.04 -4.53 7.78
N GLY A 92 15.63 -4.87 9.00
CA GLY A 92 14.93 -3.96 9.91
C GLY A 92 15.64 -2.62 10.20
N PRO A 93 16.95 -2.57 10.52
CA PRO A 93 17.58 -1.33 10.98
C PRO A 93 17.53 -0.15 9.99
N PRO A 94 17.80 -0.33 8.68
CA PRO A 94 17.58 0.72 7.68
C PRO A 94 16.13 1.23 7.61
N ILE A 95 15.15 0.34 7.75
CA ILE A 95 13.73 0.70 7.71
C ILE A 95 13.34 1.55 8.93
N VAL A 96 13.78 1.15 10.12
CA VAL A 96 13.53 1.92 11.36
C VAL A 96 14.18 3.30 11.27
N ALA A 97 15.44 3.38 10.84
CA ALA A 97 16.13 4.67 10.69
C ALA A 97 15.42 5.61 9.70
N LEU A 98 14.87 5.07 8.60
CA LEU A 98 14.05 5.83 7.66
C LEU A 98 12.75 6.34 8.31
N ILE A 99 12.03 5.48 9.02
CA ILE A 99 10.77 5.84 9.67
C ILE A 99 11.01 6.91 10.74
N ASP A 100 12.01 6.76 11.58
CA ASP A 100 12.38 7.75 12.60
C ASP A 100 12.68 9.11 11.97
N HIS A 101 13.43 9.12 10.87
CA HIS A 101 13.73 10.35 10.13
C HIS A 101 12.47 11.01 9.58
N VAL A 102 11.56 10.25 8.98
CA VAL A 102 10.30 10.76 8.42
C VAL A 102 9.40 11.33 9.52
N VAL A 103 9.23 10.63 10.64
CA VAL A 103 8.42 11.08 11.78
C VAL A 103 8.99 12.37 12.38
N GLU A 104 10.31 12.46 12.52
CA GLU A 104 10.92 13.70 13.01
C GLU A 104 10.79 14.84 12.00
N TYR A 105 10.86 14.54 10.70
CA TYR A 105 10.65 15.54 9.65
C TYR A 105 9.23 16.12 9.69
N THR A 106 8.20 15.29 9.87
CA THR A 106 6.79 15.75 9.88
C THR A 106 6.42 16.62 11.08
N ARG A 107 7.23 16.59 12.15
CA ARG A 107 7.08 17.49 13.30
C ARG A 107 7.62 18.90 13.07
N LYS A 108 8.44 19.09 12.03
CA LYS A 108 9.02 20.40 11.74
C LYS A 108 7.93 21.35 11.22
N PRO A 109 7.90 22.61 11.68
CA PRO A 109 6.95 23.58 11.16
C PRO A 109 7.23 23.89 9.68
N ASP A 110 6.18 24.08 8.89
CA ASP A 110 6.31 24.56 7.51
C ASP A 110 6.79 26.02 7.50
N LEU A 111 8.09 26.22 7.30
CA LEU A 111 8.71 27.55 7.38
C LEU A 111 8.50 28.39 6.10
N VAL A 112 8.25 27.75 4.96
CA VAL A 112 8.12 28.41 3.66
C VAL A 112 7.02 27.74 2.84
N ARG A 113 5.96 28.49 2.55
CA ARG A 113 4.96 28.07 1.55
C ARG A 113 5.46 28.46 0.17
N THR A 114 5.68 27.48 -0.69
CA THR A 114 6.00 27.74 -2.10
C THR A 114 4.78 28.31 -2.82
N PRO A 115 4.97 29.21 -3.81
CA PRO A 115 3.86 29.71 -4.61
C PRO A 115 3.13 28.55 -5.30
N MET A 116 1.81 28.58 -5.28
CA MET A 116 0.99 27.60 -5.98
C MET A 116 1.13 27.80 -7.49
N VAL A 117 1.79 26.86 -8.14
CA VAL A 117 1.86 26.77 -9.61
C VAL A 117 0.88 25.72 -10.11
N PRO A 118 0.37 25.82 -11.35
CA PRO A 118 -0.42 24.76 -11.94
C PRO A 118 0.36 23.44 -11.96
N LEU A 119 -0.21 22.38 -11.38
CA LEU A 119 0.36 21.04 -11.36
C LEU A 119 -0.41 20.12 -12.31
N PRO A 120 0.26 19.14 -12.95
CA PRO A 120 -0.44 18.13 -13.72
C PRO A 120 -1.29 17.24 -12.81
N MET A 121 -2.40 16.74 -13.35
CA MET A 121 -3.26 15.80 -12.62
C MET A 121 -2.52 14.46 -12.39
N PRO A 122 -2.56 13.89 -11.19
CA PRO A 122 -2.06 12.54 -10.95
C PRO A 122 -2.72 11.52 -11.90
N GLN A 123 -1.91 10.66 -12.50
CA GLN A 123 -2.39 9.68 -13.46
C GLN A 123 -2.98 8.47 -12.73
N LYS A 124 -4.26 8.17 -12.99
CA LYS A 124 -4.88 6.92 -12.53
C LYS A 124 -4.32 5.73 -13.30
N LEU A 125 -3.85 4.73 -12.57
CA LEU A 125 -3.40 3.45 -13.14
C LEU A 125 -4.62 2.55 -13.33
N HIS A 126 -4.87 2.15 -14.57
CA HIS A 126 -6.03 1.32 -14.93
C HIS A 126 -5.62 -0.15 -15.05
N PHE A 127 -6.54 -1.03 -14.65
CA PHE A 127 -6.44 -2.46 -14.87
C PHE A 127 -7.66 -2.96 -15.65
N ASN A 128 -7.40 -3.61 -16.78
CA ASN A 128 -8.37 -4.35 -17.57
C ASN A 128 -8.54 -5.74 -16.93
N ILE A 129 -9.74 -6.00 -16.40
CA ILE A 129 -10.06 -7.22 -15.66
C ILE A 129 -10.77 -8.20 -16.59
N THR A 130 -10.10 -9.31 -16.92
CA THR A 130 -10.68 -10.43 -17.66
C THR A 130 -11.37 -11.41 -16.70
N PRO A 131 -12.21 -12.35 -17.20
CA PRO A 131 -12.80 -13.40 -16.35
C PRO A 131 -11.76 -14.22 -15.58
N GLU A 132 -10.60 -14.49 -16.17
CA GLU A 132 -9.50 -15.22 -15.55
C GLU A 132 -8.88 -14.42 -14.41
N ILE A 133 -8.54 -13.14 -14.64
CA ILE A 133 -8.02 -12.25 -13.59
C ILE A 133 -9.04 -12.12 -12.46
N LYS A 134 -10.33 -12.02 -12.79
CA LYS A 134 -11.39 -11.95 -11.78
C LYS A 134 -11.44 -13.22 -10.94
N LYS A 135 -11.30 -14.40 -11.55
CA LYS A 135 -11.23 -15.67 -10.83
C LYS A 135 -10.03 -15.69 -9.88
N ASP A 136 -8.85 -15.29 -10.36
CA ASP A 136 -7.65 -15.26 -9.51
C ASP A 136 -7.78 -14.27 -8.35
N ILE A 137 -8.47 -13.13 -8.56
CA ILE A 137 -8.81 -12.19 -7.48
C ILE A 137 -9.70 -12.86 -6.44
N GLU A 138 -10.76 -13.58 -6.83
CA GLU A 138 -11.63 -14.27 -5.86
C GLU A 138 -10.88 -15.38 -5.10
N GLU A 139 -10.02 -16.14 -5.76
CA GLU A 139 -9.15 -17.12 -5.09
C GLU A 139 -8.21 -16.45 -4.08
N ALA A 140 -7.63 -15.30 -4.44
CA ALA A 140 -6.77 -14.54 -3.54
C ALA A 140 -7.52 -13.98 -2.32
N LYS A 141 -8.79 -13.59 -2.47
CA LYS A 141 -9.63 -13.16 -1.34
C LYS A 141 -9.85 -14.32 -0.37
N HIS A 142 -10.23 -15.49 -0.88
CA HIS A 142 -10.44 -16.68 -0.06
C HIS A 142 -9.18 -17.15 0.67
N ALA A 143 -7.99 -16.88 0.13
CA ALA A 143 -6.72 -17.19 0.79
C ALA A 143 -6.28 -16.14 1.83
N MET A 144 -6.81 -14.91 1.74
CA MET A 144 -6.52 -13.81 2.66
C MET A 144 -7.41 -13.84 3.91
N ASP A 145 -8.68 -14.22 3.73
CA ASP A 145 -9.70 -14.31 4.78
C ASP A 145 -9.64 -15.64 5.55
#